data_AF-G5GA72-F1
#
_entry.id   AF-G5GA72-F1
#
_cell.length_a   1.000
_cell.length_b   1.000
_cell.length_c   1.000
_cell.angle_alpha   90.00
_cell.angle_beta   90.00
_cell.angle_gamma   90.00
#
_symmetry.space_group_name_H-M   'P 1'
#
loop_
_entity.id
_entity.type
_entity.pdbx_description
1 polymer ?
#
loop_
_entity_poly.entity_id
_entity_poly.type
_entity_poly.pdbx_seq_one_letter_code
_entity_poly.pdbx_strand_id
1 'polypeptide(L)'
;MKKTFIIIALALASAVSSIAQEHKHIMTVVQKDGKQVTYLVDNVERVTFSERIKPTLDNQWALDDKITGITNVVISETTDSCRVSLYGDSQTNATTPDIAITLPASLMGKDIDLTSDDAEHVTIRKEGVKVKPTGMLSVKFDKFGKNIMVTLESELDGGLEFRAVYKGTFGRSYDSSLAIKITPTEGEITTSHIASAFRIQPISVGDATHLAFSDVTASTPKDALQGKYAIWISVAASKLNSSAVNMATDAESYTFRLIDYTTGTVYDKVTEGTITTAVDFAGKQYVHVMATLDNGMQVEADYLGQYTNVDDLDPMIPTPVMQNSYHYYNSDGEETNSAIIEKVLYKDKTSYMTLYLYPKGSTSKNDDSRIELQFSIALLNAGKIDLSQLKDGDMFSLKYTAGGIQLTSPDAKYMGYSNAPNNGTLTISRDNEGKYSVFLDVKNRYNCKANNIVNGGDNTRLVVSFNGELTGKY
;
A
#
# COMPACT_ATOMS: atom_id res chain seq x y z
N MET A 1 43.19 67.70 -14.62
CA MET A 1 42.98 69.16 -14.50
C MET A 1 41.78 69.57 -15.33
N LYS A 2 41.00 70.55 -14.86
CA LYS A 2 39.73 71.01 -15.41
C LYS A 2 39.86 71.62 -16.82
N LYS A 3 38.82 71.35 -17.62
CA LYS A 3 38.22 72.06 -18.77
C LYS A 3 38.89 73.37 -19.21
N THR A 4 38.89 73.63 -20.53
CA THR A 4 38.16 74.77 -21.15
C THR A 4 38.15 74.63 -22.69
N PHE A 5 36.96 74.80 -23.25
CA PHE A 5 36.63 75.00 -24.67
C PHE A 5 37.20 76.33 -25.20
N ILE A 6 37.32 76.51 -26.52
CA ILE A 6 36.72 77.66 -27.24
C ILE A 6 36.89 77.51 -28.76
N ILE A 7 35.81 77.90 -29.45
CA ILE A 7 35.50 77.94 -30.87
C ILE A 7 35.94 79.29 -31.47
N ILE A 8 36.54 79.32 -32.68
CA ILE A 8 36.61 80.44 -33.66
C ILE A 8 36.79 79.77 -35.05
N ALA A 9 35.88 79.76 -36.03
CA ALA A 9 35.22 80.79 -36.86
C ALA A 9 35.97 81.16 -38.17
N LEU A 10 35.18 81.41 -39.23
CA LEU A 10 35.46 81.98 -40.59
C LEU A 10 35.98 81.01 -41.68
N ALA A 11 35.52 81.02 -42.95
CA ALA A 11 34.71 82.00 -43.70
C ALA A 11 34.02 81.38 -44.95
N LEU A 12 33.06 82.16 -45.46
CA LEU A 12 32.19 82.02 -46.65
C LEU A 12 32.88 81.64 -47.98
N ALA A 13 32.17 80.87 -48.83
CA ALA A 13 31.68 81.34 -50.14
C ALA A 13 30.81 80.28 -50.88
N SER A 14 29.54 80.64 -51.08
CA SER A 14 28.67 80.39 -52.25
C SER A 14 28.81 79.10 -53.09
N ALA A 15 27.78 78.25 -53.07
CA ALA A 15 26.92 77.95 -54.23
C ALA A 15 25.82 76.96 -53.79
N VAL A 16 24.57 77.39 -53.82
CA VAL A 16 23.42 76.50 -53.65
C VAL A 16 23.20 75.80 -54.98
N SER A 17 23.81 74.63 -55.18
CA SER A 17 23.28 73.65 -56.11
C SER A 17 22.20 72.88 -55.37
N SER A 18 20.94 73.08 -55.75
CA SER A 18 19.83 72.24 -55.33
C SER A 18 20.15 70.79 -55.72
N ILE A 19 20.64 70.00 -54.77
CA ILE A 19 20.70 68.55 -54.93
C ILE A 19 19.23 68.12 -54.99
N ALA A 20 18.78 67.65 -56.16
CA ALA A 20 17.47 67.04 -56.27
C ALA A 20 17.39 65.94 -55.20
N GLN A 21 16.48 66.11 -54.22
CA GLN A 21 16.16 65.03 -53.30
C GLN A 21 15.51 63.94 -54.13
N GLU A 22 16.26 62.87 -54.38
CA GLU A 22 15.74 61.69 -55.04
C GLU A 22 14.84 60.96 -54.03
N HIS A 23 13.53 61.16 -54.17
CA HIS A 23 12.54 60.51 -53.32
C HIS A 23 12.48 59.02 -53.67
N LYS A 24 13.17 58.18 -52.91
CA LYS A 24 13.08 56.71 -53.05
C LYS A 24 11.92 56.20 -52.22
N HIS A 25 10.99 55.50 -52.87
CA HIS A 25 9.88 54.83 -52.20
C HIS A 25 10.41 53.58 -51.50
N ILE A 26 10.13 53.45 -50.21
CA ILE A 26 10.53 52.29 -49.39
C ILE A 26 9.30 51.57 -48.83
N MET A 27 9.39 50.25 -48.75
CA MET A 27 8.44 49.41 -48.03
C MET A 27 9.15 48.86 -46.79
N THR A 28 8.69 49.23 -45.60
CA THR A 28 9.21 48.71 -44.34
C THR A 28 8.25 47.67 -43.79
N VAL A 29 8.72 46.43 -43.67
CA VAL A 29 8.01 45.35 -42.97
C VAL A 29 8.52 45.28 -41.55
N VAL A 30 7.66 45.63 -40.59
CA VAL A 30 7.95 45.51 -39.16
C VAL A 30 7.43 44.16 -38.67
N GLN A 31 8.33 43.29 -38.23
CA GLN A 31 8.02 41.98 -37.66
C GLN A 31 7.55 42.12 -36.21
N LYS A 32 6.84 41.10 -35.70
CA LYS A 32 6.33 41.07 -34.32
C LYS A 32 7.45 41.14 -33.25
N ASP A 33 8.66 40.70 -33.58
CA ASP A 33 9.84 40.81 -32.71
C ASP A 33 10.51 42.20 -32.76
N GLY A 34 9.91 43.16 -33.47
CA GLY A 34 10.41 44.52 -33.64
C GLY A 34 11.47 44.67 -34.72
N LYS A 35 11.92 43.57 -35.36
CA LYS A 35 12.84 43.66 -36.49
C LYS A 35 12.17 44.31 -37.68
N GLN A 36 12.91 45.17 -38.37
CA GLN A 36 12.45 45.85 -39.56
C GLN A 36 13.23 45.35 -40.76
N VAL A 37 12.51 45.01 -41.82
CA VAL A 37 13.09 44.71 -43.13
C VAL A 37 12.61 45.77 -44.10
N THR A 38 13.54 46.51 -44.68
CA THR A 38 13.24 47.58 -45.63
C THR A 38 13.56 47.12 -47.05
N TYR A 39 12.59 47.29 -47.95
CA TYR A 39 12.72 47.02 -49.37
C TYR A 39 12.64 48.34 -50.14
N LEU A 40 13.52 48.53 -51.14
CA LEU A 40 13.36 49.59 -52.13
C LEU A 40 12.20 49.19 -53.05
N VAL A 41 11.16 50.01 -53.13
CA VAL A 41 9.94 49.69 -53.89
C VAL A 41 10.23 49.51 -55.37
N ASP A 42 11.21 50.24 -55.91
CA ASP A 42 11.65 50.13 -57.31
C ASP A 42 12.17 48.72 -57.68
N ASN A 43 12.55 47.90 -56.68
CA ASN A 43 13.00 46.51 -56.84
C ASN A 43 11.93 45.47 -56.46
N VAL A 44 10.68 45.87 -56.20
CA VAL A 44 9.58 44.97 -55.83
C VAL A 44 8.62 44.85 -57.01
N GLU A 45 8.63 43.71 -57.70
CA GLU A 45 7.71 43.44 -58.82
C GLU A 45 6.28 43.15 -58.37
N ARG A 46 6.11 42.40 -57.27
CA ARG A 46 4.79 42.02 -56.73
C ARG A 46 4.89 41.62 -55.25
N VAL A 47 3.91 42.05 -54.45
CA VAL A 47 3.67 41.53 -53.09
C VAL A 47 2.41 40.67 -53.13
N THR A 48 2.54 39.40 -52.76
CA THR A 48 1.39 38.48 -52.67
C THR A 48 1.19 38.05 -51.24
N PHE A 49 -0.05 38.19 -50.77
CA PHE A 49 -0.51 37.54 -49.56
C PHE A 49 -1.30 36.30 -49.98
N SER A 50 -1.05 35.19 -49.29
CA SER A 50 -1.86 33.98 -49.44
C SER A 50 -2.55 33.72 -48.11
N GLU A 51 -3.82 33.33 -48.18
CA GLU A 51 -4.53 32.85 -47.01
C GLU A 51 -4.15 31.39 -46.78
N ARG A 52 -3.64 31.10 -45.57
CA ARG A 52 -3.41 29.74 -45.13
C ARG A 52 -4.68 29.26 -44.42
N ILE A 53 -5.37 28.28 -44.99
CA ILE A 53 -6.53 27.66 -44.35
C ILE A 53 -6.00 26.69 -43.31
N LYS A 54 -6.23 27.01 -42.03
CA LYS A 54 -5.90 26.11 -40.93
C LYS A 54 -6.78 24.86 -41.01
N PRO A 55 -6.22 23.65 -41.02
CA PRO A 55 -7.03 22.45 -40.93
C PRO A 55 -7.81 22.43 -39.61
N THR A 56 -9.06 21.98 -39.68
CA THR A 56 -9.85 21.62 -38.50
C THR A 56 -9.36 20.28 -37.99
N LEU A 57 -9.05 20.20 -36.70
CA LEU A 57 -8.58 18.97 -36.06
C LEU A 57 -9.76 18.21 -35.43
N ASP A 58 -9.76 16.89 -35.59
CA ASP A 58 -10.67 15.97 -34.91
C ASP A 58 -9.87 14.76 -34.39
N ASN A 59 -9.71 14.66 -33.07
CA ASN A 59 -8.85 13.65 -32.42
C ASN A 59 -7.45 13.55 -33.06
N GLN A 60 -6.82 14.72 -33.21
CA GLN A 60 -5.58 14.92 -33.96
C GLN A 60 -4.70 15.96 -33.28
N TRP A 61 -3.40 15.89 -33.56
CA TRP A 61 -2.49 17.00 -33.31
C TRP A 61 -1.80 17.43 -34.60
N ALA A 62 -1.38 18.68 -34.67
CA ALA A 62 -0.70 19.25 -35.82
C ALA A 62 0.54 20.05 -35.39
N LEU A 63 1.61 19.91 -36.17
CA LEU A 63 2.78 20.78 -36.12
C LEU A 63 3.00 21.34 -37.52
N ASP A 64 2.82 22.65 -37.67
CA ASP A 64 2.95 23.38 -38.94
C ASP A 64 2.19 22.70 -40.11
N ASP A 65 0.88 22.53 -39.94
CA ASP A 65 -0.06 21.79 -40.82
C ASP A 65 0.19 20.28 -41.00
N LYS A 66 1.28 19.72 -40.49
CA LYS A 66 1.45 18.27 -40.49
C LYS A 66 0.57 17.64 -39.41
N ILE A 67 -0.52 17.01 -39.84
CA ILE A 67 -1.52 16.38 -38.98
C ILE A 67 -1.13 14.93 -38.67
N THR A 68 -1.31 14.54 -37.42
CA THR A 68 -1.13 13.18 -36.91
C THR A 68 -2.39 12.79 -36.12
N GLY A 69 -2.94 11.59 -36.37
CA GLY A 69 -4.09 11.08 -35.63
C GLY A 69 -3.70 10.67 -34.20
N ILE A 70 -4.55 10.96 -33.22
CA ILE A 70 -4.38 10.50 -31.83
C ILE A 70 -5.07 9.15 -31.67
N THR A 71 -4.31 8.11 -31.34
CA THR A 71 -4.81 6.74 -31.18
C THR A 71 -5.15 6.39 -29.74
N ASN A 72 -4.35 6.85 -28.78
CA ASN A 72 -4.54 6.57 -27.37
C ASN A 72 -4.31 7.83 -26.54
N VAL A 73 -5.11 7.98 -25.49
CA VAL A 73 -4.92 9.00 -24.46
C VAL A 73 -4.83 8.30 -23.12
N VAL A 74 -3.75 8.58 -22.38
CA VAL A 74 -3.49 8.00 -21.07
C VAL A 74 -3.36 9.11 -20.04
N ILE A 75 -4.02 8.93 -18.91
CA ILE A 75 -3.98 9.88 -17.79
C ILE A 75 -3.32 9.23 -16.58
N SER A 76 -2.42 9.97 -15.93
CA SER A 76 -1.96 9.69 -14.56
C SER A 76 -2.32 10.87 -13.66
N GLU A 77 -2.98 10.60 -12.55
CA GLU A 77 -3.40 11.61 -11.57
C GLU A 77 -2.69 11.37 -10.24
N THR A 78 -2.27 12.46 -9.61
CA THR A 78 -1.94 12.54 -8.20
C THR A 78 -2.91 13.50 -7.53
N THR A 79 -2.85 13.63 -6.20
CA THR A 79 -3.66 14.61 -5.47
C THR A 79 -3.47 16.04 -5.99
N ASP A 80 -2.25 16.37 -6.46
CA ASP A 80 -1.87 17.74 -6.81
C ASP A 80 -1.80 18.00 -8.32
N SER A 81 -1.72 16.95 -9.15
CA SER A 81 -1.44 17.10 -10.57
C SER A 81 -2.11 16.05 -11.44
N CYS A 82 -2.37 16.43 -12.69
CA CYS A 82 -2.81 15.54 -13.75
C CYS A 82 -1.80 15.58 -14.88
N ARG A 83 -1.46 14.42 -15.43
CA ARG A 83 -0.69 14.32 -16.68
C ARG A 83 -1.54 13.61 -17.73
N VAL A 84 -1.69 14.27 -18.87
CA VAL A 84 -2.36 13.75 -20.06
C VAL A 84 -1.32 13.43 -21.13
N SER A 85 -1.31 12.19 -21.59
CA SER A 85 -0.37 11.68 -22.59
C SER A 85 -1.14 11.31 -23.87
N LEU A 86 -0.86 11.99 -24.97
CA LEU A 86 -1.46 11.79 -26.28
C LEU A 86 -0.49 10.98 -27.16
N TYR A 87 -0.95 9.84 -27.68
CA TYR A 87 -0.16 8.94 -28.53
C TYR A 87 -0.68 8.98 -29.96
N GLY A 88 0.24 9.17 -30.92
CA GLY A 88 -0.09 9.23 -32.34
C GLY A 88 -0.27 7.86 -33.00
N ASP A 89 -0.68 7.87 -34.26
CA ASP A 89 -0.81 6.71 -35.15
C ASP A 89 0.54 6.14 -35.63
N SER A 90 1.59 6.95 -35.65
CA SER A 90 2.94 6.53 -36.06
C SER A 90 3.70 5.69 -35.03
N GLN A 91 3.12 5.43 -33.85
CA GLN A 91 3.82 4.93 -32.67
C GLN A 91 3.16 3.68 -32.07
N THR A 92 3.24 2.54 -32.78
CA THR A 92 2.86 1.24 -32.22
C THR A 92 3.80 0.88 -31.05
N ASN A 93 3.25 0.75 -29.83
CA ASN A 93 3.97 0.39 -28.60
C ASN A 93 4.96 1.43 -28.04
N ALA A 94 4.80 2.71 -28.36
CA ALA A 94 5.69 3.72 -27.80
C ALA A 94 5.48 3.93 -26.29
N THR A 95 6.58 3.89 -25.54
CA THR A 95 6.62 4.30 -24.13
C THR A 95 6.58 5.82 -23.97
N THR A 96 6.86 6.56 -25.05
CA THR A 96 6.92 8.02 -25.06
C THR A 96 5.71 8.56 -25.83
N PRO A 97 4.84 9.38 -25.21
CA PRO A 97 3.75 10.01 -25.93
C PRO A 97 4.26 11.09 -26.90
N ASP A 98 3.50 11.32 -27.97
CA ASP A 98 3.76 12.41 -28.91
C ASP A 98 3.68 13.75 -28.21
N ILE A 99 2.69 13.92 -27.35
CA ILE A 99 2.47 15.11 -26.52
C ILE A 99 2.16 14.66 -25.09
N ALA A 100 2.88 15.19 -24.11
CA ALA A 100 2.53 15.06 -22.70
C ALA A 100 2.27 16.44 -22.08
N ILE A 101 1.14 16.60 -21.42
CA ILE A 101 0.72 17.82 -20.75
C ILE A 101 0.59 17.50 -19.27
N THR A 102 1.36 18.16 -18.42
CA THR A 102 1.24 18.06 -16.96
C THR A 102 0.76 19.40 -16.43
N LEU A 103 -0.32 19.39 -15.65
CA LEU A 103 -0.90 20.57 -15.04
C LEU A 103 -1.37 20.28 -13.61
N PRO A 104 -1.40 21.28 -12.71
CA PRO A 104 -1.98 21.14 -11.39
C PRO A 104 -3.47 20.77 -11.46
N ALA A 105 -3.94 20.00 -10.48
CA ALA A 105 -5.36 19.64 -10.37
C ALA A 105 -6.28 20.88 -10.30
N SER A 106 -5.78 21.98 -9.74
CA SER A 106 -6.49 23.28 -9.64
C SER A 106 -6.66 24.01 -10.97
N LEU A 107 -5.95 23.62 -12.03
CA LEU A 107 -6.07 24.18 -13.38
C LEU A 107 -6.91 23.31 -14.32
N MET A 108 -7.25 22.08 -13.92
CA MET A 108 -8.18 21.24 -14.68
C MET A 108 -9.53 21.93 -14.84
N GLY A 109 -10.07 21.93 -16.07
CA GLY A 109 -11.34 22.59 -16.39
C GLY A 109 -11.24 24.05 -16.80
N LYS A 110 -10.06 24.69 -16.67
CA LYS A 110 -9.85 26.10 -17.03
C LYS A 110 -9.28 26.23 -18.44
N ASP A 111 -9.55 27.36 -19.07
CA ASP A 111 -8.84 27.81 -20.25
C ASP A 111 -7.61 28.60 -19.78
N ILE A 112 -6.43 28.06 -20.06
CA ILE A 112 -5.13 28.53 -19.59
C ILE A 112 -4.47 29.29 -20.73
N ASP A 113 -4.22 30.58 -20.53
CA ASP A 113 -3.31 31.34 -21.39
C ASP A 113 -1.87 30.94 -21.04
N LEU A 114 -1.16 30.36 -22.00
CA LEU A 114 0.20 29.85 -21.86
C LEU A 114 1.26 30.97 -21.74
N THR A 115 0.83 32.23 -21.71
CA THR A 115 1.65 33.40 -21.40
C THR A 115 1.37 34.00 -20.01
N SER A 116 0.36 33.49 -19.30
CA SER A 116 -0.01 33.94 -17.95
C SER A 116 0.83 33.27 -16.85
N ASP A 117 0.69 33.77 -15.61
CA ASP A 117 1.35 33.21 -14.43
C ASP A 117 0.96 31.73 -14.20
N ASP A 118 -0.29 31.35 -14.51
CA ASP A 118 -0.77 29.95 -14.42
C ASP A 118 0.06 29.00 -15.32
N ALA A 119 0.62 29.51 -16.41
CA ALA A 119 1.42 28.72 -17.35
C ALA A 119 2.75 28.25 -16.75
N GLU A 120 3.27 28.90 -15.70
CA GLU A 120 4.51 28.48 -15.03
C GLU A 120 4.40 27.09 -14.40
N HIS A 121 3.17 26.69 -14.04
CA HIS A 121 2.88 25.39 -13.46
C HIS A 121 2.49 24.33 -14.48
N VAL A 122 2.34 24.71 -15.76
CA VAL A 122 2.04 23.78 -16.85
C VAL A 122 3.33 23.35 -17.54
N THR A 123 3.49 22.04 -17.74
CA THR A 123 4.59 21.50 -18.54
C THR A 123 4.06 20.76 -19.75
N ILE A 124 4.43 21.21 -20.94
CA ILE A 124 4.12 20.56 -22.21
C ILE A 124 5.42 19.95 -22.77
N ARG A 125 5.36 18.68 -23.17
CA ARG A 125 6.46 17.98 -23.84
C ARG A 125 6.00 17.45 -25.19
N LYS A 126 6.81 17.65 -26.23
CA LYS A 126 6.69 16.98 -27.52
C LYS A 126 7.73 15.86 -27.58
N GLU A 127 7.31 14.62 -27.74
CA GLU A 127 8.22 13.45 -27.83
C GLU A 127 9.25 13.41 -26.68
N GLY A 128 8.81 13.74 -25.46
CA GLY A 128 9.65 13.81 -24.26
C GLY A 128 10.45 15.10 -24.08
N VAL A 129 10.56 15.95 -25.10
CA VAL A 129 11.28 17.24 -25.04
C VAL A 129 10.34 18.33 -24.53
N LYS A 130 10.74 19.04 -23.47
CA LYS A 130 9.97 20.19 -22.94
C LYS A 130 9.93 21.30 -23.98
N VAL A 131 8.71 21.76 -24.29
CA VAL A 131 8.45 22.88 -25.19
C VAL A 131 7.75 24.00 -24.42
N LYS A 132 7.88 25.24 -24.88
CA LYS A 132 7.23 26.41 -24.30
C LYS A 132 6.37 27.13 -25.35
N PRO A 133 5.21 26.55 -25.72
CA PRO A 133 4.30 27.19 -26.65
C PRO A 133 3.65 28.44 -26.02
N THR A 134 3.17 29.33 -26.88
CA THR A 134 2.31 30.48 -26.53
C THR A 134 0.92 30.28 -27.14
N GLY A 135 -0.14 30.64 -26.45
CA GLY A 135 -1.52 30.39 -26.90
C GLY A 135 -2.41 29.88 -25.77
N MET A 136 -3.43 29.09 -26.09
CA MET A 136 -4.42 28.60 -25.14
C MET A 136 -4.36 27.09 -24.95
N LEU A 137 -4.50 26.63 -23.71
CA LEU A 137 -4.65 25.22 -23.34
C LEU A 137 -5.94 25.04 -22.53
N SER A 138 -6.71 24.00 -22.84
CA SER A 138 -7.87 23.56 -22.05
C SER A 138 -7.80 22.05 -21.89
N VAL A 139 -7.85 21.57 -20.65
CA VAL A 139 -7.91 20.14 -20.33
C VAL A 139 -9.04 19.93 -19.34
N LYS A 140 -10.06 19.16 -19.72
CA LYS A 140 -11.24 18.95 -18.88
C LYS A 140 -11.85 17.59 -19.06
N PHE A 141 -12.36 17.02 -17.96
CA PHE A 141 -13.22 15.86 -18.01
C PHE A 141 -14.64 16.26 -18.45
N ASP A 142 -15.35 15.31 -19.04
CA ASP A 142 -16.80 15.44 -19.14
C ASP A 142 -17.46 15.36 -17.76
N LYS A 143 -18.76 15.65 -17.72
CA LYS A 143 -19.54 15.66 -16.47
C LYS A 143 -19.48 14.33 -15.69
N PHE A 144 -19.16 13.22 -16.36
CA PHE A 144 -19.17 11.88 -15.79
C PHE A 144 -17.76 11.32 -15.53
N GLY A 145 -16.69 12.07 -15.86
CA GLY A 145 -15.31 11.58 -15.79
C GLY A 145 -14.99 10.43 -16.73
N LYS A 146 -15.81 10.20 -17.77
CA LYS A 146 -15.66 9.08 -18.72
C LYS A 146 -14.90 9.47 -19.98
N ASN A 147 -14.98 10.74 -20.34
CA ASN A 147 -14.26 11.30 -21.48
C ASN A 147 -13.39 12.46 -21.02
N ILE A 148 -12.30 12.70 -21.75
CA ILE A 148 -11.47 13.89 -21.61
C ILE A 148 -11.56 14.71 -22.89
N MET A 149 -11.56 16.04 -22.73
CA MET A 149 -11.38 17.01 -23.78
C MET A 149 -10.04 17.71 -23.58
N VAL A 150 -9.22 17.71 -24.62
CA VAL A 150 -7.95 18.44 -24.70
C VAL A 150 -8.02 19.36 -25.90
N THR A 151 -7.77 20.65 -25.66
CA THR A 151 -7.63 21.66 -26.71
C THR A 151 -6.35 22.42 -26.45
N LEU A 152 -5.39 22.33 -27.36
CA LEU A 152 -4.19 23.13 -27.41
C LEU A 152 -4.24 23.93 -28.70
N GLU A 153 -4.33 25.25 -28.59
CA GLU A 153 -4.29 26.19 -29.71
C GLU A 153 -3.09 27.11 -29.49
N SER A 154 -1.94 26.76 -30.07
CA SER A 154 -0.68 27.39 -29.70
C SER A 154 0.34 27.50 -30.83
N GLU A 155 1.41 28.27 -30.59
CA GLU A 155 2.57 28.42 -31.45
C GLU A 155 3.86 28.19 -30.65
N LEU A 156 4.82 27.49 -31.24
CA LEU A 156 6.20 27.38 -30.75
C LEU A 156 7.05 28.55 -31.24
N ASP A 157 8.25 28.68 -30.69
CA ASP A 157 9.25 29.65 -31.14
C ASP A 157 9.45 29.57 -32.67
N GLY A 158 9.51 30.75 -33.31
CA GLY A 158 9.57 30.86 -34.77
C GLY A 158 8.20 30.88 -35.46
N GLY A 159 7.10 30.90 -34.71
CA GLY A 159 5.74 30.97 -35.26
C GLY A 159 5.24 29.66 -35.83
N LEU A 160 5.85 28.53 -35.41
CA LEU A 160 5.42 27.20 -35.82
C LEU A 160 4.14 26.84 -35.08
N GLU A 161 3.07 26.65 -35.83
CA GLU A 161 1.78 26.29 -35.25
C GLU A 161 1.86 24.91 -34.58
N PHE A 162 1.42 24.81 -33.34
CA PHE A 162 1.40 23.57 -32.56
C PHE A 162 0.04 23.42 -31.89
N ARG A 163 -0.77 22.52 -32.41
CA ARG A 163 -2.17 22.37 -32.01
C ARG A 163 -2.50 20.92 -31.68
N ALA A 164 -3.44 20.71 -30.77
CA ALA A 164 -4.00 19.40 -30.49
C ALA A 164 -5.47 19.52 -30.10
N VAL A 165 -6.31 18.66 -30.67
CA VAL A 165 -7.72 18.53 -30.31
C VAL A 165 -8.01 17.07 -30.06
N TYR A 166 -8.52 16.76 -28.87
CA TYR A 166 -8.98 15.43 -28.52
C TYR A 166 -10.27 15.50 -27.73
N LYS A 167 -11.22 14.62 -28.06
CA LYS A 167 -12.43 14.37 -27.30
C LYS A 167 -12.77 12.88 -27.37
N GLY A 168 -12.58 12.17 -26.28
CA GLY A 168 -12.85 10.73 -26.24
C GLY A 168 -12.51 10.07 -24.91
N THR A 169 -12.57 8.75 -24.92
CA THR A 169 -12.22 7.89 -23.78
C THR A 169 -10.72 7.84 -23.56
N PHE A 170 -10.29 7.63 -22.33
CA PHE A 170 -8.88 7.55 -21.99
C PHE A 170 -8.59 6.30 -21.15
N GLY A 171 -7.34 5.82 -21.23
CA GLY A 171 -6.78 4.86 -20.28
C GLY A 171 -6.23 5.56 -19.04
N ARG A 172 -6.11 4.83 -17.94
CA ARG A 172 -5.48 5.32 -16.71
C ARG A 172 -4.16 4.61 -16.50
N SER A 173 -3.10 5.34 -16.18
CA SER A 173 -1.86 4.77 -15.68
C SER A 173 -1.69 5.15 -14.22
N TYR A 174 -1.18 4.21 -13.43
CA TYR A 174 -0.94 4.39 -12.01
C TYR A 174 0.55 4.30 -11.75
N ASP A 175 1.04 5.15 -10.86
CA ASP A 175 2.36 4.98 -10.25
C ASP A 175 2.16 4.26 -8.92
N SER A 176 3.01 3.28 -8.65
CA SER A 176 2.95 2.46 -7.44
C SER A 176 4.35 2.33 -6.85
N SER A 177 4.47 2.51 -5.54
CA SER A 177 5.69 2.31 -4.77
C SER A 177 6.10 0.84 -4.63
N LEU A 178 5.18 -0.10 -4.92
CA LEU A 178 5.39 -1.54 -4.75
C LEU A 178 5.84 -1.85 -3.32
N ALA A 179 5.15 -1.31 -2.33
CA ALA A 179 5.57 -1.35 -0.94
C ALA A 179 4.43 -1.65 0.04
N ILE A 180 4.79 -2.31 1.14
CA ILE A 180 4.01 -2.40 2.37
C ILE A 180 4.67 -1.46 3.38
N LYS A 181 3.91 -0.53 3.92
CA LYS A 181 4.35 0.41 4.95
C LYS A 181 3.51 0.25 6.21
N ILE A 182 4.18 0.11 7.33
CA ILE A 182 3.59 -0.05 8.66
C ILE A 182 4.04 1.12 9.53
N THR A 183 3.08 1.89 10.03
CA THR A 183 3.29 3.01 10.95
C THR A 183 2.67 2.63 12.30
N PRO A 184 3.47 2.17 13.28
CA PRO A 184 2.95 1.88 14.61
C PRO A 184 2.56 3.16 15.36
N THR A 185 1.76 3.04 16.41
CA THR A 185 1.42 4.16 17.31
C THR A 185 2.64 4.67 18.07
N GLU A 186 3.55 3.76 18.41
CA GLU A 186 4.86 4.05 19.01
C GLU A 186 5.94 3.19 18.32
N GLY A 187 7.11 3.79 18.07
CA GLY A 187 8.25 3.11 17.44
C GLY A 187 8.52 3.56 16.00
N GLU A 188 9.33 2.78 15.29
CA GLU A 188 9.80 3.11 13.95
C GLU A 188 8.83 2.68 12.85
N ILE A 189 8.70 3.52 11.82
CA ILE A 189 7.99 3.18 10.58
C ILE A 189 8.79 2.12 9.83
N THR A 190 8.13 1.02 9.47
CA THR A 190 8.72 0.03 8.56
C THR A 190 8.19 0.21 7.15
N THR A 191 9.05 0.05 6.15
CA THR A 191 8.66 -0.05 4.74
C THR A 191 9.38 -1.22 4.10
N SER A 192 8.62 -2.13 3.50
CA SER A 192 9.12 -3.33 2.81
C SER A 192 8.66 -3.31 1.35
N HIS A 193 9.47 -3.79 0.43
CA HIS A 193 9.07 -3.97 -0.97
C HIS A 193 8.12 -5.16 -1.12
N ILE A 194 7.04 -5.03 -1.88
CA ILE A 194 6.17 -6.15 -2.27
C ILE A 194 6.88 -6.97 -3.33
N ALA A 195 7.38 -8.13 -2.93
CA ALA A 195 8.11 -9.05 -3.81
C ALA A 195 7.20 -10.10 -4.47
N SER A 196 6.05 -10.40 -3.86
CA SER A 196 5.09 -11.38 -4.39
C SER A 196 3.65 -10.93 -4.22
N ALA A 197 2.81 -11.30 -5.19
CA ALA A 197 1.38 -11.06 -5.14
C ALA A 197 0.58 -12.29 -5.60
N PHE A 198 -0.44 -12.64 -4.84
CA PHE A 198 -1.31 -13.79 -5.08
C PHE A 198 -2.76 -13.37 -5.29
N ARG A 199 -3.49 -14.16 -6.07
CA ARG A 199 -4.92 -13.95 -6.32
C ARG A 199 -5.69 -15.27 -6.26
N ILE A 200 -6.77 -15.31 -5.49
CA ILE A 200 -7.81 -16.34 -5.65
C ILE A 200 -8.81 -15.82 -6.67
N GLN A 201 -9.03 -16.59 -7.74
CA GLN A 201 -10.00 -16.22 -8.76
C GLN A 201 -11.43 -16.47 -8.24
N PRO A 202 -12.39 -15.57 -8.51
CA PRO A 202 -13.78 -15.82 -8.17
C PRO A 202 -14.28 -17.06 -8.92
N ILE A 203 -14.97 -17.96 -8.22
CA ILE A 203 -15.48 -19.22 -8.79
C ILE A 203 -16.78 -18.96 -9.55
N SER A 204 -17.61 -18.05 -9.03
CA SER A 204 -18.90 -17.66 -9.58
C SER A 204 -19.01 -16.14 -9.76
N VAL A 205 -19.92 -15.71 -10.64
CA VAL A 205 -20.26 -14.28 -10.78
C VAL A 205 -20.83 -13.77 -9.46
N GLY A 206 -20.22 -12.73 -8.91
CA GLY A 206 -20.61 -12.14 -7.63
C GLY A 206 -19.67 -12.51 -6.48
N ASP A 207 -18.85 -13.55 -6.62
CA ASP A 207 -17.87 -13.92 -5.61
C ASP A 207 -16.80 -12.83 -5.45
N ALA A 208 -16.32 -12.65 -4.22
CA ALA A 208 -15.24 -11.73 -3.93
C ALA A 208 -13.93 -12.20 -4.58
N THR A 209 -13.10 -11.24 -4.96
CA THR A 209 -11.71 -11.53 -5.36
C THR A 209 -10.81 -11.37 -4.15
N HIS A 210 -9.99 -12.37 -3.85
CA HIS A 210 -8.99 -12.29 -2.80
C HIS A 210 -7.64 -11.93 -3.39
N LEU A 211 -6.96 -10.96 -2.78
CA LEU A 211 -5.66 -10.45 -3.19
C LEU A 211 -4.74 -10.48 -1.98
N ALA A 212 -3.52 -10.97 -2.17
CA ALA A 212 -2.51 -10.96 -1.12
C ALA A 212 -1.16 -10.45 -1.63
N PHE A 213 -0.44 -9.76 -0.76
CA PHE A 213 0.84 -9.13 -1.02
C PHE A 213 1.82 -9.56 0.06
N SER A 214 3.02 -9.96 -0.34
CA SER A 214 4.08 -10.39 0.58
C SER A 214 5.38 -9.67 0.26
N ASP A 215 6.15 -9.39 1.31
CA ASP A 215 7.45 -8.74 1.20
C ASP A 215 8.63 -9.69 0.88
N VAL A 216 8.37 -10.97 0.66
CA VAL A 216 9.35 -11.95 0.23
C VAL A 216 8.98 -12.55 -1.12
N THR A 217 9.99 -12.95 -1.90
CA THR A 217 9.79 -13.73 -3.13
C THR A 217 9.26 -15.11 -2.76
N ALA A 218 8.03 -15.41 -3.18
CA ALA A 218 7.26 -16.58 -2.81
C ALA A 218 6.59 -17.15 -4.06
N SER A 219 6.75 -18.45 -4.30
CA SER A 219 6.08 -19.14 -5.43
C SER A 219 4.72 -19.69 -5.02
N THR A 220 4.55 -19.98 -3.73
CA THR A 220 3.29 -20.42 -3.14
C THR A 220 2.92 -19.57 -1.93
N PRO A 221 1.63 -19.55 -1.52
CA PRO A 221 1.18 -18.84 -0.33
C PRO A 221 1.94 -19.25 0.95
N LYS A 222 2.33 -20.53 1.08
CA LYS A 222 3.12 -21.02 2.21
C LYS A 222 4.53 -20.41 2.27
N ASP A 223 5.13 -20.10 1.14
CA ASP A 223 6.48 -19.53 1.09
C ASP A 223 6.51 -18.09 1.63
N ALA A 224 5.36 -17.41 1.65
CA ALA A 224 5.21 -16.07 2.22
C ALA A 224 5.55 -16.01 3.73
N LEU A 225 5.47 -17.14 4.44
CA LEU A 225 5.84 -17.27 5.86
C LEU A 225 7.30 -16.91 6.15
N GLN A 226 8.16 -16.82 5.13
CA GLN A 226 9.56 -16.41 5.24
C GLN A 226 9.74 -14.87 5.24
N GLY A 227 8.67 -14.12 4.98
CA GLY A 227 8.66 -12.66 4.96
C GLY A 227 8.58 -12.05 6.35
N LYS A 228 8.51 -10.72 6.41
CA LYS A 228 8.22 -9.98 7.66
C LYS A 228 6.73 -9.65 7.75
N TYR A 229 6.15 -9.17 6.65
CA TYR A 229 4.74 -8.83 6.57
C TYR A 229 4.05 -9.40 5.33
N ALA A 230 2.77 -9.70 5.47
CA ALA A 230 1.86 -9.86 4.35
C ALA A 230 0.54 -9.13 4.61
N ILE A 231 -0.10 -8.70 3.53
CA ILE A 231 -1.44 -8.16 3.55
C ILE A 231 -2.32 -9.07 2.72
N TRP A 232 -3.48 -9.45 3.26
CA TRP A 232 -4.50 -10.21 2.56
C TRP A 232 -5.83 -9.47 2.67
N ILE A 233 -6.41 -9.14 1.52
CA ILE A 233 -7.74 -8.54 1.40
C ILE A 233 -8.67 -9.41 0.56
N SER A 234 -9.96 -9.24 0.76
CA SER A 234 -10.96 -9.57 -0.27
C SER A 234 -11.71 -8.31 -0.69
N VAL A 235 -12.16 -8.27 -1.93
CA VAL A 235 -12.95 -7.17 -2.49
C VAL A 235 -14.17 -7.76 -3.19
N ALA A 236 -15.35 -7.31 -2.80
CA ALA A 236 -16.60 -7.73 -3.43
C ALA A 236 -16.63 -7.36 -4.93
N ALA A 237 -17.26 -8.22 -5.73
CA ALA A 237 -17.33 -8.05 -7.19
C ALA A 237 -17.96 -6.71 -7.61
N SER A 238 -18.87 -6.15 -6.80
CA SER A 238 -19.52 -4.86 -7.07
C SER A 238 -18.58 -3.65 -6.93
N LYS A 239 -17.48 -3.78 -6.18
CA LYS A 239 -16.50 -2.72 -5.91
C LYS A 239 -15.20 -2.91 -6.70
N LEU A 240 -14.84 -4.15 -7.03
CA LEU A 240 -13.60 -4.46 -7.75
C LEU A 240 -13.53 -3.67 -9.08
N ASN A 241 -12.47 -2.87 -9.24
CA ASN A 241 -12.21 -2.01 -10.41
C ASN A 241 -13.29 -0.95 -10.74
N SER A 242 -14.30 -0.78 -9.89
CA SER A 242 -15.45 0.09 -10.16
C SER A 242 -15.48 1.32 -9.24
N SER A 243 -15.11 1.13 -7.97
CA SER A 243 -15.13 2.19 -6.96
C SER A 243 -14.26 1.80 -5.77
N ALA A 244 -13.80 2.80 -5.02
CA ALA A 244 -13.08 2.55 -3.79
C ALA A 244 -14.02 1.96 -2.72
N VAL A 245 -13.50 1.02 -1.94
CA VAL A 245 -14.15 0.51 -0.72
C VAL A 245 -13.80 1.45 0.42
N ASN A 246 -14.80 1.98 1.12
CA ASN A 246 -14.60 2.69 2.38
C ASN A 246 -14.68 1.68 3.53
N MET A 247 -13.56 1.42 4.22
CA MET A 247 -13.51 0.37 5.25
C MET A 247 -14.37 0.69 6.49
N ALA A 248 -14.72 1.95 6.74
CA ALA A 248 -15.59 2.31 7.86
C ALA A 248 -17.08 2.06 7.57
N THR A 249 -17.51 2.10 6.30
CA THR A 249 -18.93 2.07 5.92
C THR A 249 -19.33 0.91 5.00
N ASP A 250 -18.37 0.28 4.32
CA ASP A 250 -18.58 -0.81 3.38
C ASP A 250 -18.15 -2.18 3.96
N ALA A 251 -18.42 -2.47 5.24
CA ALA A 251 -17.93 -3.67 5.95
C ALA A 251 -18.22 -5.01 5.24
N GLU A 252 -19.34 -5.12 4.50
CA GLU A 252 -19.72 -6.32 3.74
C GLU A 252 -19.01 -6.44 2.38
N SER A 253 -18.26 -5.41 1.97
CA SER A 253 -17.60 -5.36 0.65
C SER A 253 -16.13 -5.76 0.69
N TYR A 254 -15.58 -6.06 1.87
CA TYR A 254 -14.18 -6.45 2.01
C TYR A 254 -13.92 -7.35 3.21
N THR A 255 -12.75 -7.98 3.17
CA THR A 255 -12.05 -8.45 4.37
C THR A 255 -10.65 -7.87 4.36
N PHE A 256 -10.03 -7.76 5.54
CA PHE A 256 -8.67 -7.27 5.68
C PHE A 256 -7.92 -8.12 6.71
N ARG A 257 -6.65 -8.41 6.40
CA ARG A 257 -5.68 -9.04 7.31
C ARG A 257 -4.32 -8.43 7.07
N LEU A 258 -3.71 -7.84 8.10
CA LEU A 258 -2.26 -7.67 8.20
C LEU A 258 -1.71 -8.88 8.95
N ILE A 259 -0.72 -9.55 8.37
CA ILE A 259 -0.03 -10.69 8.95
C ILE A 259 1.39 -10.26 9.28
N ASP A 260 1.74 -10.28 10.57
CA ASP A 260 3.10 -10.08 11.06
C ASP A 260 3.73 -11.44 11.36
N TYR A 261 4.65 -11.87 10.50
CA TYR A 261 5.33 -13.15 10.66
C TYR A 261 6.38 -13.17 11.78
N THR A 262 6.86 -12.00 12.20
CA THR A 262 7.82 -11.89 13.31
C THR A 262 7.14 -12.24 14.63
N THR A 263 5.91 -11.75 14.82
CA THR A 263 5.13 -11.99 16.05
C THR A 263 4.15 -13.16 15.92
N GLY A 264 3.86 -13.61 14.69
CA GLY A 264 2.81 -14.58 14.41
C GLY A 264 1.39 -14.00 14.57
N THR A 265 1.26 -12.67 14.64
CA THR A 265 -0.01 -11.98 14.88
C THR A 265 -0.73 -11.71 13.57
N VAL A 266 -2.05 -11.90 13.58
CA VAL A 266 -2.93 -11.46 12.48
C VAL A 266 -3.83 -10.35 13.02
N TYR A 267 -3.77 -9.19 12.37
CA TYR A 267 -4.66 -8.06 12.66
C TYR A 267 -5.73 -7.99 11.57
N ASP A 268 -6.99 -8.13 11.96
CA ASP A 268 -8.13 -8.22 11.06
C ASP A 268 -9.23 -7.17 11.34
N LYS A 269 -9.03 -6.34 12.37
CA LYS A 269 -9.94 -5.26 12.75
C LYS A 269 -9.43 -3.91 12.28
N VAL A 270 -10.25 -3.27 11.45
CA VAL A 270 -9.99 -1.94 10.89
C VAL A 270 -11.06 -0.97 11.40
N THR A 271 -10.65 0.25 11.74
CA THR A 271 -11.56 1.33 12.19
C THR A 271 -11.92 2.27 11.04
N GLU A 272 -10.96 2.58 10.17
CA GLU A 272 -11.13 3.40 8.98
C GLU A 272 -10.11 3.02 7.92
N GLY A 273 -10.36 3.39 6.67
CA GLY A 273 -9.45 3.09 5.58
C GLY A 273 -10.13 3.07 4.22
N THR A 274 -9.33 2.80 3.19
CA THR A 274 -9.77 2.71 1.80
C THR A 274 -9.05 1.57 1.08
N ILE A 275 -9.79 0.80 0.27
CA ILE A 275 -9.21 -0.09 -0.76
C ILE A 275 -9.57 0.47 -2.12
N THR A 276 -8.57 0.78 -2.92
CA THR A 276 -8.72 1.14 -4.34
C THR A 276 -8.20 -0.01 -5.19
N THR A 277 -8.99 -0.43 -6.17
CA THR A 277 -8.57 -1.40 -7.19
C THR A 277 -8.87 -0.82 -8.56
N ALA A 278 -7.96 -0.99 -9.52
CA ALA A 278 -8.15 -0.58 -10.91
C ALA A 278 -7.31 -1.44 -11.87
N VAL A 279 -7.67 -1.41 -13.15
CA VAL A 279 -6.82 -1.95 -14.22
C VAL A 279 -6.13 -0.78 -14.91
N ASP A 280 -4.81 -0.81 -14.98
CA ASP A 280 -4.05 0.21 -15.69
C ASP A 280 -4.14 0.05 -17.21
N PHE A 281 -3.65 1.05 -17.94
CA PHE A 281 -3.64 1.05 -19.40
C PHE A 281 -2.82 -0.10 -20.00
N ALA A 282 -1.82 -0.60 -19.25
CA ALA A 282 -1.02 -1.76 -19.65
C ALA A 282 -1.68 -3.11 -19.30
N GLY A 283 -2.90 -3.10 -18.74
CA GLY A 283 -3.63 -4.30 -18.32
C GLY A 283 -3.15 -4.92 -17.00
N LYS A 284 -2.28 -4.22 -16.24
CA LYS A 284 -1.85 -4.62 -14.90
C LYS A 284 -2.90 -4.20 -13.87
N GLN A 285 -2.97 -4.95 -12.77
CA GLN A 285 -3.85 -4.60 -11.67
C GLN A 285 -3.12 -3.62 -10.74
N TYR A 286 -3.76 -2.49 -10.50
CA TYR A 286 -3.43 -1.55 -9.44
C TYR A 286 -4.24 -1.87 -8.19
N VAL A 287 -3.60 -1.83 -7.03
CA VAL A 287 -4.22 -1.92 -5.71
C VAL A 287 -3.54 -0.96 -4.74
N HIS A 288 -4.33 -0.13 -4.08
CA HIS A 288 -3.88 0.72 -2.97
C HIS A 288 -4.77 0.49 -1.76
N VAL A 289 -4.14 0.09 -0.66
CA VAL A 289 -4.78 -0.15 0.63
C VAL A 289 -4.23 0.88 1.60
N MET A 290 -5.12 1.59 2.28
CA MET A 290 -4.78 2.43 3.44
C MET A 290 -5.73 2.03 4.56
N ALA A 291 -5.22 1.58 5.70
CA ALA A 291 -6.03 1.11 6.82
C ALA A 291 -5.49 1.63 8.15
N THR A 292 -6.39 2.02 9.05
CA THR A 292 -6.11 2.27 10.47
C THR A 292 -6.71 1.13 11.28
N LEU A 293 -5.86 0.38 11.98
CA LEU A 293 -6.27 -0.76 12.81
C LEU A 293 -6.89 -0.29 14.14
N ASP A 294 -7.60 -1.18 14.85
CA ASP A 294 -8.23 -0.87 16.13
C ASP A 294 -7.25 -0.49 17.25
N ASN A 295 -6.00 -0.94 17.14
CA ASN A 295 -4.90 -0.53 18.02
C ASN A 295 -4.21 0.79 17.60
N GLY A 296 -4.71 1.47 16.56
CA GLY A 296 -4.20 2.74 16.05
C GLY A 296 -3.03 2.64 15.07
N MET A 297 -2.53 1.44 14.77
CA MET A 297 -1.48 1.23 13.75
C MET A 297 -2.03 1.56 12.36
N GLN A 298 -1.24 2.24 11.53
CA GLN A 298 -1.58 2.51 10.14
C GLN A 298 -0.83 1.55 9.20
N VAL A 299 -1.53 1.06 8.20
CA VAL A 299 -1.05 0.11 7.21
C VAL A 299 -1.32 0.67 5.83
N GLU A 300 -0.28 0.68 4.99
CA GLU A 300 -0.38 1.05 3.58
C GLU A 300 0.20 -0.05 2.70
N ALA A 301 -0.51 -0.43 1.64
CA ALA A 301 -0.03 -1.33 0.61
C ALA A 301 -0.29 -0.71 -0.75
N ASP A 302 0.72 -0.56 -1.58
CA ASP A 302 0.61 0.08 -2.89
C ASP A 302 1.29 -0.80 -3.95
N TYR A 303 0.49 -1.34 -4.87
CA TYR A 303 0.89 -2.40 -5.77
C TYR A 303 0.39 -2.16 -7.20
N LEU A 304 1.27 -2.41 -8.18
CA LEU A 304 0.95 -2.47 -9.60
C LEU A 304 1.67 -3.66 -10.26
N GLY A 305 0.92 -4.67 -10.68
CA GLY A 305 1.56 -5.85 -11.28
C GLY A 305 0.62 -6.99 -11.66
N GLN A 306 1.24 -8.16 -11.85
CA GLN A 306 0.57 -9.42 -12.14
C GLN A 306 0.54 -10.31 -10.91
N TYR A 307 -0.51 -11.13 -10.78
CA TYR A 307 -0.65 -12.08 -9.69
C TYR A 307 -0.32 -13.50 -10.13
N THR A 308 0.22 -14.26 -9.18
CA THR A 308 0.16 -15.72 -9.21
C THR A 308 -1.24 -16.15 -8.77
N ASN A 309 -1.97 -16.85 -9.64
CA ASN A 309 -3.26 -17.44 -9.26
C ASN A 309 -3.03 -18.62 -8.33
N VAL A 310 -3.81 -18.69 -7.24
CA VAL A 310 -3.75 -19.76 -6.23
C VAL A 310 -5.17 -20.15 -5.82
N ASP A 311 -5.33 -21.38 -5.33
CA ASP A 311 -6.63 -21.90 -4.90
C ASP A 311 -6.97 -21.49 -3.45
N ASP A 312 -5.96 -21.25 -2.62
CA ASP A 312 -6.09 -20.99 -1.19
C ASP A 312 -4.99 -20.05 -0.70
N LEU A 313 -5.32 -19.14 0.22
CA LEU A 313 -4.41 -18.22 0.88
C LEU A 313 -4.21 -18.52 2.37
N ASP A 314 -5.00 -19.43 2.96
CA ASP A 314 -4.85 -19.84 4.36
C ASP A 314 -3.43 -20.32 4.73
N PRO A 315 -2.63 -20.95 3.83
CA PRO A 315 -1.24 -21.28 4.14
C PRO A 315 -0.32 -20.07 4.40
N MET A 316 -0.77 -18.84 4.10
CA MET A 316 -0.09 -17.60 4.50
C MET A 316 -0.30 -17.27 5.97
N ILE A 317 -1.29 -17.84 6.65
CA ILE A 317 -1.50 -17.56 8.07
C ILE A 317 -0.47 -18.39 8.85
N PRO A 318 0.42 -17.74 9.62
CA PRO A 318 1.35 -18.49 10.44
C PRO A 318 0.54 -19.30 11.44
N THR A 319 0.94 -20.55 11.69
CA THR A 319 0.44 -21.25 12.87
C THR A 319 0.78 -20.36 14.06
N PRO A 320 -0.19 -19.94 14.89
CA PRO A 320 0.02 -18.91 15.89
C PRO A 320 1.33 -19.16 16.64
N VAL A 321 2.29 -18.25 16.47
CA VAL A 321 3.46 -18.22 17.34
C VAL A 321 2.93 -17.67 18.65
N MET A 322 2.29 -18.54 19.42
CA MET A 322 1.72 -18.13 20.68
C MET A 322 2.88 -17.65 21.53
N GLN A 323 2.97 -16.33 21.72
CA GLN A 323 3.96 -15.69 22.57
C GLN A 323 4.08 -16.49 23.86
N ASN A 324 5.31 -16.80 24.28
CA ASN A 324 5.56 -17.53 25.52
C ASN A 324 4.95 -16.73 26.66
N SER A 325 3.77 -17.14 27.13
CA SER A 325 2.94 -16.33 28.02
C SER A 325 1.86 -17.18 28.68
N TYR A 326 1.25 -16.61 29.71
CA TYR A 326 -0.01 -17.11 30.24
C TYR A 326 -1.01 -15.98 30.39
N HIS A 327 -2.29 -16.34 30.30
CA HIS A 327 -3.45 -15.46 30.50
C HIS A 327 -4.40 -16.12 31.48
N TYR A 328 -4.79 -15.38 32.51
CA TYR A 328 -5.70 -15.80 33.57
C TYR A 328 -6.97 -14.95 33.53
N TYR A 329 -8.10 -15.64 33.47
CA TYR A 329 -9.43 -15.04 33.42
C TYR A 329 -10.21 -15.35 34.68
N ASN A 330 -10.93 -14.36 35.19
CA ASN A 330 -11.83 -14.52 36.33
C ASN A 330 -13.07 -15.37 35.95
N SER A 331 -13.97 -15.61 36.90
CA SER A 331 -15.18 -16.42 36.70
C SER A 331 -16.14 -15.85 35.65
N ASP A 332 -16.08 -14.54 35.40
CA ASP A 332 -16.92 -13.81 34.45
C ASP A 332 -16.32 -13.80 33.03
N GLY A 333 -15.08 -14.28 32.87
CA GLY A 333 -14.38 -14.39 31.60
C GLY A 333 -13.52 -13.18 31.25
N GLU A 334 -13.34 -12.22 32.16
CA GLU A 334 -12.44 -11.09 31.97
C GLU A 334 -11.00 -11.47 32.29
N GLU A 335 -10.06 -11.02 31.46
CA GLU A 335 -8.62 -11.21 31.73
C GLU A 335 -8.20 -10.31 32.90
N THR A 336 -7.68 -10.93 33.96
CA THR A 336 -7.29 -10.21 35.19
C THR A 336 -5.79 -10.30 35.47
N ASN A 337 -5.09 -11.23 34.82
CA ASN A 337 -3.64 -11.32 34.90
C ASN A 337 -3.07 -11.96 33.64
N SER A 338 -1.96 -11.44 33.14
CA SER A 338 -1.17 -12.06 32.08
C SER A 338 0.30 -11.71 32.22
N ALA A 339 1.17 -12.59 31.74
CA ALA A 339 2.61 -12.35 31.76
C ALA A 339 3.33 -13.13 30.66
N ILE A 340 4.44 -12.56 30.20
CA ILE A 340 5.41 -13.24 29.33
C ILE A 340 6.20 -14.24 30.17
N ILE A 341 6.35 -15.47 29.68
CA ILE A 341 7.17 -16.52 30.27
C ILE A 341 8.61 -16.36 29.76
N GLU A 342 9.54 -16.07 30.67
CA GLU A 342 10.96 -15.84 30.35
C GLU A 342 11.83 -17.05 30.68
N LYS A 343 11.43 -17.84 31.68
CA LYS A 343 12.23 -18.94 32.23
C LYS A 343 11.35 -20.16 32.46
N VAL A 344 11.78 -21.31 31.95
CA VAL A 344 11.11 -22.60 32.20
C VAL A 344 12.11 -23.57 32.80
N LEU A 345 11.92 -23.92 34.08
CA LEU A 345 12.69 -24.98 34.73
C LEU A 345 11.94 -26.29 34.68
N TYR A 346 12.65 -27.42 34.75
CA TYR A 346 12.00 -28.74 34.71
C TYR A 346 12.54 -29.73 35.72
N LYS A 347 11.68 -30.67 36.11
CA LYS A 347 12.03 -31.85 36.90
C LYS A 347 11.53 -33.09 36.18
N ASP A 348 12.45 -33.96 35.79
CA ASP A 348 12.19 -35.20 35.08
C ASP A 348 12.26 -36.43 36.00
N LYS A 349 11.35 -37.38 35.78
CA LYS A 349 11.32 -38.72 36.39
C LYS A 349 10.97 -39.73 35.31
N THR A 350 11.22 -41.01 35.59
CA THR A 350 10.97 -42.10 34.63
C THR A 350 9.53 -42.12 34.10
N SER A 351 8.54 -41.79 34.94
CA SER A 351 7.12 -41.83 34.57
C SER A 351 6.50 -40.46 34.30
N TYR A 352 7.13 -39.36 34.70
CA TYR A 352 6.54 -38.01 34.57
C TYR A 352 7.55 -36.88 34.47
N MET A 353 7.07 -35.71 34.02
CA MET A 353 7.81 -34.45 34.05
C MET A 353 6.99 -33.35 34.72
N THR A 354 7.67 -32.43 35.42
CA THR A 354 7.11 -31.16 35.90
C THR A 354 7.83 -30.02 35.21
N LEU A 355 7.07 -29.08 34.66
CA LEU A 355 7.53 -27.79 34.14
C LEU A 355 7.15 -26.67 35.11
N TYR A 356 8.09 -25.77 35.35
CA TYR A 356 7.93 -24.57 36.17
C TYR A 356 8.11 -23.35 35.27
N LEU A 357 7.01 -22.73 34.85
CA LEU A 357 6.99 -21.61 33.93
C LEU A 357 6.95 -20.29 34.72
N TYR A 358 8.02 -19.52 34.62
CA TYR A 358 8.20 -18.28 35.37
C TYR A 358 7.93 -17.05 34.50
N PRO A 359 7.17 -16.07 35.01
CA PRO A 359 7.00 -14.81 34.31
C PRO A 359 8.29 -14.01 34.29
N LYS A 360 8.37 -13.10 33.30
CA LYS A 360 9.48 -12.17 33.12
C LYS A 360 9.73 -11.36 34.38
N GLY A 361 10.99 -11.24 34.77
CA GLY A 361 11.40 -10.52 35.99
C GLY A 361 11.31 -11.34 37.28
N SER A 362 10.91 -12.62 37.21
CA SER A 362 10.88 -13.49 38.38
C SER A 362 12.29 -13.80 38.92
N THR A 363 12.58 -13.32 40.12
CA THR A 363 13.87 -13.51 40.82
C THR A 363 13.86 -14.65 41.84
N SER A 364 12.67 -15.12 42.26
CA SER A 364 12.52 -16.15 43.28
C SER A 364 12.16 -17.51 42.68
N LYS A 365 12.79 -18.58 43.17
CA LYS A 365 12.37 -19.96 42.85
C LYS A 365 10.96 -20.26 43.36
N ASN A 366 10.49 -19.54 44.38
CA ASN A 366 9.19 -19.70 45.03
C ASN A 366 8.15 -18.66 44.58
N ASP A 367 8.33 -18.06 43.40
CA ASP A 367 7.36 -17.12 42.84
C ASP A 367 5.95 -17.75 42.71
N ASP A 368 4.96 -17.15 43.35
CA ASP A 368 3.56 -17.61 43.35
C ASP A 368 2.85 -17.35 42.02
N SER A 369 3.40 -16.47 41.18
CA SER A 369 2.92 -16.21 39.82
C SER A 369 3.47 -17.22 38.80
N ARG A 370 4.32 -18.16 39.22
CA ARG A 370 4.72 -19.27 38.34
C ARG A 370 3.56 -20.23 38.10
N ILE A 371 3.64 -20.94 36.97
CA ILE A 371 2.79 -22.09 36.69
C ILE A 371 3.60 -23.36 36.90
N GLU A 372 3.08 -24.29 37.69
CA GLU A 372 3.59 -25.65 37.77
C GLU A 372 2.67 -26.57 36.96
N LEU A 373 3.23 -27.16 35.90
CA LEU A 373 2.52 -28.11 35.04
C LEU A 373 3.21 -29.46 35.12
N GLN A 374 2.52 -30.45 35.64
CA GLN A 374 3.01 -31.82 35.74
C GLN A 374 2.20 -32.75 34.84
N PHE A 375 2.88 -33.64 34.13
CA PHE A 375 2.25 -34.59 33.22
C PHE A 375 3.03 -35.91 33.11
N SER A 376 2.32 -37.01 32.81
CA SER A 376 2.94 -38.31 32.48
C SER A 376 3.76 -38.22 31.19
N ILE A 377 4.90 -38.92 31.12
CA ILE A 377 5.72 -38.96 29.89
C ILE A 377 4.93 -39.53 28.70
N ALA A 378 3.94 -40.39 28.94
CA ALA A 378 3.04 -40.92 27.91
C ALA A 378 2.20 -39.83 27.19
N LEU A 379 2.05 -38.64 27.78
CA LEU A 379 1.36 -37.50 27.17
C LEU A 379 2.28 -36.65 26.29
N LEU A 380 3.60 -36.83 26.38
CA LEU A 380 4.56 -36.12 25.53
C LEU A 380 4.45 -36.63 24.09
N ASN A 381 4.28 -35.71 23.14
CA ASN A 381 4.07 -36.01 21.72
C ASN A 381 2.79 -36.81 21.40
N ALA A 382 1.82 -36.88 22.33
CA ALA A 382 0.54 -37.58 22.13
C ALA A 382 -0.47 -36.80 21.26
N GLY A 383 -0.12 -35.60 20.80
CA GLY A 383 -1.03 -34.69 20.11
C GLY A 383 -1.90 -33.89 21.08
N LYS A 384 -3.10 -33.50 20.63
CA LYS A 384 -4.06 -32.75 21.45
C LYS A 384 -4.79 -33.70 22.40
N ILE A 385 -4.66 -33.44 23.69
CA ILE A 385 -5.27 -34.21 24.78
C ILE A 385 -6.49 -33.46 25.30
N ASP A 386 -7.63 -34.16 25.38
CA ASP A 386 -8.81 -33.69 26.11
C ASP A 386 -8.67 -34.07 27.59
N LEU A 387 -8.54 -33.07 28.45
CA LEU A 387 -8.31 -33.27 29.89
C LEU A 387 -9.52 -33.90 30.59
N SER A 388 -10.72 -33.85 30.01
CA SER A 388 -11.91 -34.51 30.54
C SER A 388 -11.90 -36.03 30.35
N GLN A 389 -11.02 -36.54 29.48
CA GLN A 389 -10.96 -37.95 29.07
C GLN A 389 -9.71 -38.68 29.62
N LEU A 390 -9.02 -38.09 30.61
CA LEU A 390 -7.86 -38.70 31.26
C LEU A 390 -8.26 -40.03 31.93
N LYS A 391 -7.43 -41.05 31.75
CA LYS A 391 -7.65 -42.40 32.28
C LYS A 391 -6.87 -42.62 33.58
N ASP A 392 -7.21 -43.68 34.31
CA ASP A 392 -6.45 -44.09 35.49
C ASP A 392 -4.98 -44.36 35.11
N GLY A 393 -4.04 -43.63 35.73
CA GLY A 393 -2.61 -43.68 35.42
C GLY A 393 -2.10 -42.54 34.53
N ASP A 394 -3.01 -41.77 33.90
CA ASP A 394 -2.66 -40.50 33.28
C ASP A 394 -2.49 -39.46 34.37
N MET A 395 -1.27 -38.96 34.54
CA MET A 395 -1.01 -37.94 35.54
C MET A 395 -1.08 -36.57 34.88
N PHE A 396 -1.94 -35.71 35.41
CA PHE A 396 -1.98 -34.28 35.10
C PHE A 396 -2.14 -33.50 36.40
N SER A 397 -1.25 -32.54 36.64
CA SER A 397 -1.39 -31.58 37.73
C SER A 397 -1.06 -30.18 37.24
N LEU A 398 -1.90 -29.23 37.60
CA LEU A 398 -1.72 -27.81 37.36
C LEU A 398 -1.75 -27.10 38.70
N LYS A 399 -0.79 -26.20 38.94
CA LYS A 399 -0.79 -25.25 40.05
C LYS A 399 -0.45 -23.85 39.56
N TYR A 400 -1.32 -22.91 39.87
CA TYR A 400 -1.13 -21.47 39.70
C TYR A 400 -1.64 -20.75 40.95
N THR A 401 -0.72 -20.40 41.86
CA THR A 401 -1.07 -19.91 43.21
C THR A 401 -1.62 -18.49 43.17
N ALA A 402 -1.08 -17.62 42.31
CA ALA A 402 -1.49 -16.21 42.23
C ALA A 402 -2.97 -16.01 41.84
N GLY A 403 -3.52 -16.87 40.99
CA GLY A 403 -4.93 -16.83 40.56
C GLY A 403 -5.82 -17.90 41.18
N GLY A 404 -5.27 -18.81 42.00
CA GLY A 404 -6.09 -19.81 42.68
C GLY A 404 -6.53 -21.02 41.84
N ILE A 405 -5.75 -21.50 40.86
CA ILE A 405 -6.05 -22.78 40.17
C ILE A 405 -5.09 -23.88 40.64
N GLN A 406 -5.65 -24.94 41.22
CA GLN A 406 -4.97 -26.21 41.47
C GLN A 406 -5.88 -27.38 41.04
N LEU A 407 -5.59 -28.02 39.89
CA LEU A 407 -6.30 -29.23 39.45
C LEU A 407 -5.33 -30.41 39.39
N THR A 408 -5.78 -31.59 39.84
CA THR A 408 -4.95 -32.80 39.91
C THR A 408 -5.81 -34.02 39.55
N SER A 409 -5.37 -34.81 38.58
CA SER A 409 -6.13 -35.90 37.93
C SER A 409 -5.28 -37.13 37.64
N PRO A 410 -5.92 -38.30 37.50
CA PRO A 410 -6.03 -39.32 38.53
C PRO A 410 -4.71 -40.09 38.65
N ASP A 411 -4.00 -39.85 39.74
CA ASP A 411 -2.99 -40.81 40.18
C ASP A 411 -3.71 -41.91 40.97
N ALA A 412 -3.55 -43.17 40.54
CA ALA A 412 -4.04 -44.35 41.26
C ALA A 412 -3.59 -44.36 42.74
N LYS A 413 -2.48 -43.68 43.04
CA LYS A 413 -1.97 -43.43 44.39
C LYS A 413 -2.93 -42.70 45.32
N TYR A 414 -3.83 -41.84 44.80
CA TYR A 414 -4.74 -41.04 45.60
C TYR A 414 -6.18 -41.58 45.62
N MET A 415 -6.43 -42.81 45.16
CA MET A 415 -7.70 -43.54 45.34
C MET A 415 -8.99 -42.73 45.03
N GLY A 416 -8.95 -41.78 44.09
CA GLY A 416 -10.09 -40.95 43.71
C GLY A 416 -10.30 -39.64 44.51
N TYR A 417 -9.37 -39.27 45.41
CA TYR A 417 -9.38 -38.01 46.16
C TYR A 417 -8.88 -36.78 45.37
N SER A 418 -8.60 -36.93 44.08
CA SER A 418 -8.03 -35.89 43.24
C SER A 418 -9.11 -35.10 42.47
N ASN A 419 -8.87 -33.80 42.26
CA ASN A 419 -9.73 -32.90 41.49
C ASN A 419 -9.47 -33.04 39.99
N ALA A 420 -10.11 -34.03 39.36
CA ALA A 420 -9.91 -34.35 37.95
C ALA A 420 -10.59 -33.29 37.05
N PRO A 421 -9.86 -32.58 36.16
CA PRO A 421 -10.44 -31.62 35.25
C PRO A 421 -11.48 -32.32 34.39
N ASN A 422 -12.62 -31.68 34.21
CA ASN A 422 -13.71 -32.20 33.40
C ASN A 422 -13.91 -31.36 32.12
N ASN A 423 -12.90 -30.57 31.78
CA ASN A 423 -12.84 -29.67 30.63
C ASN A 423 -11.38 -29.39 30.28
N GLY A 424 -11.17 -28.69 29.17
CA GLY A 424 -9.88 -28.13 28.79
C GLY A 424 -9.02 -29.08 27.96
N THR A 425 -7.95 -28.53 27.40
CA THR A 425 -7.07 -29.24 26.48
C THR A 425 -5.61 -28.98 26.78
N LEU A 426 -4.78 -30.00 26.61
CA LEU A 426 -3.32 -29.92 26.69
C LEU A 426 -2.70 -30.42 25.38
N THR A 427 -1.72 -29.70 24.86
CA THR A 427 -0.77 -30.21 23.87
C THR A 427 0.62 -30.02 24.43
N ILE A 428 1.42 -31.08 24.41
CA ILE A 428 2.83 -31.00 24.79
C ILE A 428 3.67 -31.84 23.84
N SER A 429 4.64 -31.20 23.21
CA SER A 429 5.54 -31.85 22.28
C SER A 429 6.99 -31.43 22.50
N ARG A 430 7.89 -32.30 22.03
CA ARG A 430 9.33 -32.07 21.98
C ARG A 430 9.83 -32.47 20.61
N ASP A 431 10.50 -31.55 19.94
CA ASP A 431 11.11 -31.80 18.63
C ASP A 431 12.47 -32.51 18.73
N ASN A 432 13.07 -32.78 17.57
CA ASN A 432 14.37 -33.48 17.46
C ASN A 432 15.55 -32.65 17.98
N GLU A 433 15.41 -31.33 18.05
CA GLU A 433 16.40 -30.39 18.59
C GLU A 433 16.26 -30.24 20.11
N GLY A 434 15.16 -30.75 20.67
CA GLY A 434 14.88 -30.75 22.09
C GLY A 434 14.08 -29.53 22.57
N LYS A 435 13.56 -28.71 21.64
CA LYS A 435 12.65 -27.61 21.93
C LYS A 435 11.28 -28.15 22.31
N TYR A 436 10.64 -27.52 23.29
CA TYR A 436 9.31 -27.89 23.74
C TYR A 436 8.26 -26.95 23.17
N SER A 437 7.09 -27.49 22.84
CA SER A 437 5.88 -26.73 22.62
C SER A 437 4.81 -27.18 23.61
N VAL A 438 4.21 -26.24 24.34
CA VAL A 438 3.19 -26.46 25.35
C VAL A 438 2.03 -25.51 25.05
N PHE A 439 0.83 -26.07 24.94
CA PHE A 439 -0.41 -25.32 24.94
C PHE A 439 -1.38 -25.91 25.95
N LEU A 440 -1.88 -25.06 26.85
CA LEU A 440 -2.87 -25.44 27.85
C LEU A 440 -4.01 -24.43 27.81
N ASP A 441 -5.23 -24.91 27.83
CA ASP A 441 -6.43 -24.10 28.03
C ASP A 441 -7.38 -24.88 28.93
N VAL A 442 -7.60 -24.39 30.15
CA VAL A 442 -8.41 -25.10 31.15
C VAL A 442 -9.14 -24.13 32.06
N LYS A 443 -10.38 -24.48 32.39
CA LYS A 443 -11.14 -23.86 33.47
C LYS A 443 -10.95 -24.63 34.77
N ASN A 444 -10.95 -23.92 35.90
CA ASN A 444 -11.05 -24.48 37.24
C ASN A 444 -12.45 -25.11 37.45
N ARG A 445 -12.66 -26.23 36.76
CA ARG A 445 -13.84 -27.09 36.83
C ARG A 445 -13.40 -28.55 36.84
N TYR A 446 -13.90 -29.30 37.82
CA TYR A 446 -13.44 -30.66 38.07
C TYR A 446 -14.50 -31.57 38.69
N ASN A 447 -14.24 -32.87 38.61
CA ASN A 447 -14.96 -33.89 39.35
C ASN A 447 -14.01 -34.51 40.40
N CYS A 448 -14.53 -34.80 41.60
CA CYS A 448 -13.80 -35.54 42.63
C CYS A 448 -14.65 -36.73 43.09
N LYS A 449 -14.21 -37.95 42.73
CA LYS A 449 -14.97 -39.18 42.94
C LYS A 449 -15.11 -39.52 44.42
N ALA A 450 -14.03 -39.41 45.21
CA ALA A 450 -14.06 -39.77 46.63
C ALA A 450 -14.97 -38.84 47.46
N ASN A 451 -15.12 -37.58 47.03
CA ASN A 451 -15.94 -36.58 47.72
C ASN A 451 -17.33 -36.37 47.07
N ASN A 452 -17.70 -37.18 46.06
CA ASN A 452 -18.94 -37.02 45.27
C ASN A 452 -19.14 -35.60 44.70
N ILE A 453 -18.06 -34.92 44.31
CA ILE A 453 -18.12 -33.58 43.72
C ILE A 453 -18.22 -33.72 42.20
N VAL A 454 -19.24 -33.09 41.62
CA VAL A 454 -19.42 -32.94 40.17
C VAL A 454 -19.39 -31.45 39.86
N ASN A 455 -18.59 -31.04 38.86
CA ASN A 455 -18.43 -29.63 38.46
C ASN A 455 -18.00 -28.69 39.61
N GLY A 456 -17.11 -29.16 40.50
CA GLY A 456 -16.46 -28.32 41.51
C GLY A 456 -15.58 -27.22 40.89
N GLY A 457 -15.05 -26.32 41.70
CA GLY A 457 -14.21 -25.19 41.27
C GLY A 457 -15.00 -23.89 41.02
N ASP A 458 -14.28 -22.81 40.71
CA ASP A 458 -14.80 -21.43 40.65
C ASP A 458 -14.94 -20.86 39.23
N ASN A 459 -14.76 -21.69 38.19
CA ASN A 459 -14.88 -21.31 36.78
C ASN A 459 -13.81 -20.35 36.23
N THR A 460 -12.79 -20.00 37.00
CA THR A 460 -11.63 -19.23 36.50
C THR A 460 -10.92 -20.02 35.39
N ARG A 461 -10.22 -19.36 34.47
CA ARG A 461 -9.58 -19.99 33.30
C ARG A 461 -8.12 -19.62 33.21
N LEU A 462 -7.27 -20.58 32.87
CA LEU A 462 -5.86 -20.36 32.55
C LEU A 462 -5.56 -20.86 31.14
N VAL A 463 -4.97 -19.98 30.35
CA VAL A 463 -4.40 -20.29 29.03
C VAL A 463 -2.89 -20.11 29.11
N VAL A 464 -2.13 -21.09 28.65
CA VAL A 464 -0.66 -21.09 28.67
C VAL A 464 -0.15 -21.45 27.29
N SER A 465 0.82 -20.68 26.82
CA SER A 465 1.63 -21.03 25.67
C SER A 465 3.11 -20.98 26.02
N PHE A 466 3.85 -21.99 25.55
CA PHE A 466 5.28 -21.95 25.53
C PHE A 466 5.83 -22.67 24.30
N ASN A 467 6.78 -22.07 23.62
CA ASN A 467 7.57 -22.65 22.54
C ASN A 467 9.03 -22.22 22.75
N GLY A 468 9.90 -23.15 23.14
CA GLY A 468 11.27 -22.81 23.50
C GLY A 468 12.07 -23.95 24.12
N GLU A 469 13.35 -23.67 24.35
CA GLU A 469 14.21 -24.55 25.15
C GLU A 469 13.89 -24.38 26.64
N LEU A 470 14.01 -25.47 27.39
CA LEU A 470 13.92 -25.40 28.84
C LEU A 470 15.20 -24.75 29.38
N THR A 471 15.04 -23.73 30.23
CA THR A 471 16.15 -22.93 30.77
C THR A 471 17.09 -23.73 31.66
N GLY A 472 16.62 -24.80 32.29
CA GLY A 472 17.46 -25.67 33.12
C GLY A 472 16.69 -26.63 34.02
N LYS A 473 17.41 -27.50 34.74
CA LYS A 473 16.81 -28.37 35.75
C LYS A 473 16.39 -27.56 36.98
N TYR A 474 15.23 -27.92 37.56
CA TYR A 474 14.66 -27.33 38.77
C TYR A 474 15.36 -27.83 40.04
#